data_AF-B6B4L9-F1
#
_entry.id   AF-B6B4L9-F1
#
_cell.length_a   1.000
_cell.length_b   1.000
_cell.length_c   1.000
_cell.angle_alpha   90.00
_cell.angle_beta   90.00
_cell.angle_gamma   90.00
#
_symmetry.space_group_name_H-M   'P 1'
#
loop_
_entity.id
_entity.type
_entity.pdbx_description
1 polymer ?
#
loop_
_entity_poly.entity_id
_entity_poly.type
_entity_poly.pdbx_seq_one_letter_code
_entity_poly.pdbx_strand_id
1 'polypeptide(L)' 'MFTRITGVEAFVNVRPVMFDDTSWFRPFIETWTGARLPFADVAAEHSFAQFPSMEEFGALLEAYAAKA' A
#
# COMPACT_ATOMS: atom_id res chain seq x y z
N MET A 1 -5.39 -8.67 -10.97
CA MET A 1 -6.80 -8.74 -10.50
C MET A 1 -7.12 -7.53 -9.62
N PHE A 2 -8.32 -6.95 -9.69
CA PHE A 2 -8.70 -5.78 -8.86
C PHE A 2 -10.13 -5.86 -8.30
N THR A 3 -10.42 -5.02 -7.31
CA THR A 3 -11.73 -4.89 -6.67
C THR A 3 -12.06 -3.41 -6.44
N ARG A 4 -13.29 -3.01 -6.77
CA ARG A 4 -13.86 -1.71 -6.38
C ARG A 4 -14.64 -1.89 -5.10
N ILE A 5 -14.43 -1.00 -4.14
CA ILE A 5 -15.10 -1.06 -2.85
C ILE A 5 -16.38 -0.23 -2.96
N THR A 6 -17.54 -0.85 -2.76
CA THR A 6 -18.82 -0.14 -2.74
C THR A 6 -18.83 0.88 -1.60
N GLY A 7 -19.11 2.15 -1.90
CA GLY A 7 -19.11 3.25 -0.92
C GLY A 7 -17.74 3.88 -0.68
N VAL A 8 -16.70 3.47 -1.43
CA VAL A 8 -15.35 4.06 -1.39
C VAL A 8 -14.83 4.21 -2.82
N GLU A 9 -15.51 5.05 -3.61
CA GLU A 9 -15.30 5.18 -5.05
C GLU A 9 -13.94 5.80 -5.42
N ALA A 10 -13.32 6.53 -4.48
CA ALA A 10 -12.01 7.14 -4.66
C ALA A 10 -10.85 6.11 -4.63
N PHE A 11 -11.12 4.85 -4.27
CA PHE A 11 -10.08 3.83 -4.14
C PHE A 11 -10.38 2.57 -4.95
N VAL A 12 -9.33 1.95 -5.48
CA VAL A 12 -9.37 0.62 -6.09
C VAL A 12 -8.30 -0.26 -5.45
N ASN A 13 -8.69 -1.48 -5.07
CA ASN A 13 -7.73 -2.47 -4.58
C ASN A 13 -7.21 -3.27 -5.76
N VAL A 14 -5.92 -3.13 -6.07
CA VAL A 14 -5.24 -3.95 -7.08
C VAL A 14 -4.42 -5.01 -6.36
N ARG A 15 -4.37 -6.22 -6.91
CA ARG A 15 -3.48 -7.32 -6.47
C ARG A 15 -2.41 -7.50 -7.54
N PRO A 16 -1.27 -6.78 -7.44
CA PRO A 16 -0.28 -6.71 -8.51
C PRO A 16 0.40 -8.05 -8.79
N VAL A 17 0.54 -8.90 -7.77
CA VAL A 17 1.13 -10.25 -7.90
C VAL A 17 0.29 -11.24 -8.70
N MET A 18 -0.92 -10.84 -9.13
CA MET A 18 -1.79 -11.66 -9.98
C MET A 18 -1.64 -11.32 -11.48
N PHE A 19 -0.68 -10.47 -11.85
CA PHE A 19 -0.35 -10.17 -13.24
C PHE A 19 0.94 -10.92 -13.64
N ASP A 20 1.11 -11.18 -14.94
CA ASP A 20 2.31 -11.86 -15.45
C ASP A 20 3.57 -11.00 -15.34
N ASP A 21 3.42 -9.68 -15.46
CA ASP A 21 4.48 -8.70 -15.23
C ASP A 21 4.25 -7.98 -13.90
N THR A 22 5.23 -8.08 -13.01
CA THR A 22 5.24 -7.45 -11.69
C THR A 22 6.33 -6.38 -11.55
N SER A 23 7.05 -6.04 -12.62
CA SER A 23 8.19 -5.12 -12.58
C SER A 23 7.79 -3.64 -12.39
N TRP A 24 6.53 -3.31 -12.64
CA TRP A 24 5.98 -1.96 -12.65
C TRP A 24 5.60 -1.42 -11.27
N PHE A 25 5.63 -2.23 -10.21
CA PHE A 25 5.27 -1.79 -8.86
C PHE A 25 6.33 -2.16 -7.84
N ARG A 26 6.44 -1.30 -6.83
CA ARG A 26 7.18 -1.57 -5.61
C ARG A 26 6.33 -1.12 -4.43
N PRO A 27 6.24 -1.90 -3.32
CA PRO A 27 5.52 -1.46 -2.14
C PRO A 27 6.03 -0.11 -1.65
N PHE A 28 5.14 0.86 -1.51
CA PHE A 28 5.47 2.18 -0.97
C PHE A 28 5.20 2.24 0.54
N ILE A 29 4.02 1.77 0.95
CA ILE A 29 3.60 1.67 2.35
C ILE A 29 3.23 0.23 2.70
N GLU A 30 3.48 -0.17 3.94
CA GLU A 30 2.88 -1.34 4.58
C GLU A 30 2.23 -0.92 5.92
N THR A 31 1.11 -1.57 6.26
CA THR A 31 0.35 -1.28 7.49
C THR A 31 0.07 -2.58 8.25
N TRP A 32 -0.28 -2.47 9.53
CA TRP A 32 -0.53 -3.62 10.42
C TRP A 32 0.67 -4.54 10.66
N THR A 33 1.89 -4.02 10.59
CA THR A 33 3.10 -4.83 10.84
C THR A 33 3.22 -5.31 12.29
N GLY A 34 2.47 -4.75 13.23
CA GLY A 34 2.40 -5.24 14.61
C GLY A 34 1.73 -6.62 14.72
N ALA A 35 0.93 -7.02 13.74
CA ALA A 35 0.26 -8.32 13.67
C ALA A 35 0.82 -9.23 12.56
N ARG A 36 1.97 -8.86 11.99
CA ARG A 36 2.61 -9.56 10.87
C ARG A 36 3.07 -10.97 11.26
N LEU A 37 2.90 -11.91 10.32
CA LEU A 37 3.56 -13.22 10.40
C LEU A 37 5.06 -13.09 10.11
N PRO A 38 5.95 -13.85 10.76
CA PRO A 38 7.40 -13.70 10.59
C PRO A 38 7.89 -13.74 9.14
N PHE A 39 7.24 -14.54 8.29
CA PHE A 39 7.59 -14.71 6.88
C PHE A 39 7.03 -13.62 5.95
N ALA A 40 6.09 -12.80 6.42
CA ALA A 40 5.41 -11.78 5.61
C ALA A 40 6.19 -10.45 5.67
N ASP A 41 7.44 -10.46 5.22
CA ASP A 41 8.27 -9.26 5.06
C ASP A 41 8.12 -8.69 3.65
N VAL A 42 8.02 -7.36 3.54
CA VAL A 42 8.06 -6.66 2.26
C VAL A 42 9.00 -5.46 2.35
N ALA A 43 9.70 -5.17 1.25
CA ALA A 43 10.62 -4.03 1.18
C ALA A 43 9.88 -2.69 0.92
N ALA A 44 8.86 -2.40 1.74
CA ALA A 44 8.15 -1.14 1.70
C ALA A 44 9.03 0.01 2.22
N GLU A 45 8.86 1.21 1.67
CA GLU A 45 9.64 2.38 2.08
C GLU A 45 9.18 2.94 3.43
N HIS A 46 7.89 2.78 3.74
CA HIS A 46 7.27 3.21 4.98
C HIS A 46 6.51 2.06 5.62
N SER A 47 6.74 1.81 6.91
CA SER A 47 6.19 0.68 7.64
C SER A 47 5.48 1.12 8.91
N PHE A 48 4.22 0.71 9.07
CA PHE A 48 3.37 1.10 10.19
C PHE A 48 2.82 -0.12 10.94
N ALA A 49 2.96 -0.10 12.28
CA ALA A 49 2.45 -1.18 13.13
C ALA A 49 0.91 -1.33 13.08
N GLN A 50 0.20 -0.25 12.75
CA GLN A 50 -1.25 -0.16 12.52
C GLN A 50 -1.51 0.72 11.29
N PHE A 51 -2.70 1.29 11.12
CA PHE A 51 -2.92 2.31 10.10
C PHE A 51 -2.20 3.63 10.46
N PRO A 52 -1.65 4.35 9.46
CA PRO A 52 -1.16 5.70 9.68
C PRO A 52 -2.32 6.62 10.08
N SER A 53 -2.01 7.69 10.80
CA SER A 53 -2.95 8.79 11.02
C SER A 53 -3.32 9.48 9.70
N MET A 54 -4.40 10.26 9.70
CA MET A 54 -4.82 11.01 8.51
C MET A 54 -3.78 12.04 8.05
N GLU A 55 -3.04 12.65 8.99
CA GLU A 55 -1.95 13.59 8.69
C GLU A 55 -0.78 12.87 8.02
N GLU A 56 -0.31 11.77 8.61
CA GLU A 56 0.74 10.93 8.01
C GLU A 56 0.31 10.41 6.63
N PHE A 57 -0.95 9.98 6.49
CA PHE A 57 -1.47 9.51 5.21
C PHE A 57 -1.49 10.63 4.15
N GLY A 58 -1.84 11.85 4.53
CA GLY A 58 -1.75 13.02 3.65
C GLY A 58 -0.33 13.26 3.15
N ALA A 59 0.65 13.28 4.06
CA ALA A 59 2.07 13.44 3.71
C ALA A 59 2.58 12.29 2.82
N LEU A 60 2.14 11.05 3.06
CA LEU A 60 2.48 9.88 2.23
C LEU A 60 1.96 10.03 0.80
N LEU A 61 0.73 10.52 0.62
CA LEU A 61 0.17 10.76 -0.71
C LEU A 61 0.96 11.82 -1.49
N GLU A 62 1.33 12.92 -0.84
CA GLU A 62 2.16 13.97 -1.44
C GLU A 62 3.54 13.42 -1.85
N ALA A 63 4.19 12.66 -0.96
CA ALA A 63 5.49 12.04 -1.23
C ALA A 63 5.44 11.02 -2.37
N TYR A 64 4.36 10.22 -2.45
CA TYR A 64 4.16 9.28 -3.56
C TYR A 64 3.93 10.01 -4.89
N ALA A 65 3.12 11.07 -4.88
CA ALA A 65 2.85 11.87 -6.07
C ALA A 65 4.13 12.54 -6.62
N ALA A 66 5.04 12.95 -5.75
CA ALA A 66 6.33 13.52 -6.14
C ALA A 66 7.32 12.50 -6.74
N LYS A 67 7.06 11.19 -6.62
CA LYS A 67 7.88 10.10 -7.19
C LYS A 67 7.43 9.68 -8.60
N ALA A 68 6.25 10.13 -9.04
CA ALA A 68 5.62 9.76 -10.31
C ALA A 68 6.14 10.58 -11.50
#